data_AF-A0A956SAE3-F1
#
_entry.id   AF-A0A956SAE3-F1
#
_cell.length_a   1.000
_cell.length_b   1.000
_cell.length_c   1.000
_cell.angle_alpha   90.00
_cell.angle_beta   90.00
_cell.angle_gamma   90.00
#
_symmetry.space_group_name_H-M   'P 1'
#
loop_
_entity.id
_entity.type
_entity.pdbx_description
1 polymer ?
#
loop_
_entity_poly.entity_id
_entity_poly.type
_entity_poly.pdbx_seq_one_letter_code
_entity_poly.pdbx_strand_id
1 'polypeptide(L)'
;MPEPTTHPLKPGDKVLHPFNRELGPGVVEQAGGRRLTVLFPTADVTLTFAAETHPLVPLTLQPGADPEHWADEFQDDVVARLARRDADELAAFRNRLDATRLRELR
;
A
#
# COMPACT_ATOMS: atom_id res chain seq x y z
N MET A 1 19.50 -11.97 -12.45
CA MET A 1 18.47 -11.11 -11.84
C MET A 1 17.47 -12.02 -11.16
N PRO A 2 17.17 -11.87 -9.86
CA PRO A 2 16.04 -12.60 -9.28
C PRO A 2 14.75 -12.04 -9.90
N GLU A 3 13.90 -12.92 -10.41
CA GLU A 3 12.57 -12.58 -10.90
C GLU A 3 11.75 -12.01 -9.72
N PRO A 4 10.92 -10.97 -9.92
CA PRO A 4 10.00 -10.55 -8.88
C PRO A 4 9.06 -11.72 -8.63
N THR A 5 9.21 -12.36 -7.47
CA THR A 5 8.32 -13.44 -7.03
C THR A 5 6.99 -12.81 -6.64
N THR A 6 6.19 -12.44 -7.64
CA THR A 6 4.82 -11.98 -7.48
C THR A 6 4.03 -13.17 -6.96
N HIS A 7 3.98 -13.34 -5.64
CA HIS A 7 3.09 -14.30 -5.04
C HIS A 7 1.67 -13.90 -5.45
N PRO A 8 0.86 -14.84 -5.97
CA PRO A 8 -0.49 -14.53 -6.36
C PRO A 8 -1.26 -14.09 -5.11
N LEU A 9 -1.55 -12.79 -5.05
CA LEU A 9 -2.34 -12.19 -3.98
C LEU A 9 -3.74 -12.81 -3.97
N LYS A 10 -4.25 -13.07 -2.77
CA LYS A 10 -5.57 -13.66 -2.54
C LYS A 10 -6.49 -12.66 -1.85
N PRO A 11 -7.81 -12.79 -2.00
CA PRO A 11 -8.75 -12.03 -1.18
C PRO A 11 -8.43 -12.21 0.31
N GLY A 12 -8.38 -11.10 1.04
CA GLY A 12 -7.98 -11.03 2.45
C GLY A 12 -6.50 -10.74 2.69
N ASP A 13 -5.63 -10.85 1.68
CA ASP A 13 -4.23 -10.49 1.83
C ASP A 13 -4.08 -9.00 2.11
N LYS A 14 -3.23 -8.67 3.08
CA LYS A 14 -2.90 -7.30 3.46
C LYS A 14 -1.71 -6.84 2.64
N VAL A 15 -1.79 -5.62 2.10
CA VAL A 15 -0.81 -5.09 1.15
C VAL A 15 -0.50 -3.63 1.44
N LEU A 16 0.62 -3.17 0.92
CA LEU A 16 1.04 -1.77 0.92
C LEU A 16 1.31 -1.29 -0.50
N HIS A 17 0.99 -0.02 -0.76
CA HIS A 17 1.38 0.65 -1.99
C HIS A 17 2.70 1.42 -1.77
N PRO A 18 3.84 0.99 -2.34
CA PRO A 18 5.15 1.55 -2.01
C PRO A 18 5.30 3.04 -2.39
N PHE A 19 4.58 3.47 -3.43
CA PHE A 19 4.65 4.85 -3.93
C PHE A 19 3.62 5.80 -3.28
N ASN A 20 2.46 5.26 -2.89
CA ASN A 20 1.30 6.03 -2.44
C ASN A 20 1.03 5.66 -0.98
N ARG A 21 2.02 5.93 -0.14
CA ARG A 21 2.04 5.52 1.27
C ARG A 21 0.92 6.20 2.07
N GLU A 22 0.46 7.34 1.60
CA GLU A 22 -0.69 8.06 2.15
C GLU A 22 -2.02 7.29 2.04
N LEU A 23 -2.09 6.24 1.21
CA LEU A 23 -3.23 5.32 1.19
C LEU A 23 -3.29 4.45 2.45
N GLY A 24 -2.16 4.31 3.14
CA GLY A 24 -2.02 3.38 4.26
C GLY A 24 -2.01 1.93 3.80
N PRO A 25 -2.19 1.00 4.75
CA PRO A 25 -2.30 -0.42 4.45
C PRO A 25 -3.65 -0.73 3.78
N GLY A 26 -3.64 -1.65 2.83
CA GLY A 26 -4.81 -2.09 2.08
C GLY A 26 -5.09 -3.58 2.26
N VAL A 27 -6.32 -3.99 1.93
CA VAL A 27 -6.76 -5.38 1.91
C VAL A 27 -7.27 -5.72 0.52
N VAL A 28 -6.84 -6.88 0.01
CA VAL A 28 -7.35 -7.39 -1.26
C VAL A 28 -8.79 -7.83 -1.07
N GLU A 29 -9.74 -7.17 -1.72
CA GLU A 29 -11.14 -7.59 -1.71
C GLU A 29 -11.39 -8.70 -2.74
N GLN A 30 -10.75 -8.59 -3.90
CA GLN A 30 -10.92 -9.54 -5.00
C GLN A 30 -9.62 -9.71 -5.77
N ALA A 31 -9.21 -10.96 -5.95
CA ALA A 31 -8.16 -11.35 -6.88
C ALA A 31 -8.74 -12.33 -7.88
N GLY A 32 -8.87 -11.92 -9.15
CA GLY A 32 -9.50 -12.77 -10.15
C GLY A 32 -9.19 -12.36 -11.60
N GLY A 33 -8.86 -13.36 -12.41
CA GLY A 33 -8.55 -13.18 -13.83
C GLY A 33 -7.37 -12.23 -14.02
N ARG A 34 -7.61 -11.07 -14.66
CA ARG A 34 -6.59 -10.04 -14.98
C ARG A 34 -6.59 -8.85 -14.00
N ARG A 35 -7.48 -8.83 -13.01
CA ARG A 35 -7.69 -7.67 -12.12
C ARG A 35 -7.56 -8.04 -10.66
N LEU A 36 -7.04 -7.11 -9.89
CA LEU A 36 -6.91 -7.15 -8.45
C LEU A 36 -7.55 -5.90 -7.87
N THR A 37 -8.51 -6.06 -6.97
CA THR A 37 -9.20 -4.96 -6.30
C THR A 37 -8.73 -4.90 -4.85
N VAL A 38 -8.29 -3.72 -4.42
CA VAL A 38 -7.75 -3.48 -3.08
C VAL A 38 -8.47 -2.31 -2.45
N LEU A 39 -9.01 -2.53 -1.25
CA LEU A 39 -9.57 -1.51 -0.38
C LEU A 39 -8.46 -0.95 0.53
N PHE A 40 -8.32 0.35 0.58
CA PHE A 40 -7.44 1.08 1.49
C PHE A 40 -8.30 1.77 2.55
N PRO A 41 -8.59 1.12 3.69
CA PRO A 41 -9.54 1.63 4.69
C PRO A 41 -9.12 2.98 5.29
N THR A 42 -7.82 3.22 5.47
CA THR A 42 -7.30 4.48 6.05
C THR A 42 -7.64 5.70 5.19
N ALA A 43 -7.61 5.54 3.86
CA ALA A 43 -7.91 6.59 2.90
C ALA A 43 -9.33 6.51 2.31
N ASP A 44 -10.14 5.54 2.79
CA ASP A 44 -11.49 5.21 2.31
C ASP A 44 -11.59 5.15 0.77
N VAL A 45 -10.67 4.41 0.15
CA VAL A 45 -10.59 4.30 -1.32
C VAL A 45 -10.34 2.87 -1.78
N THR A 46 -11.04 2.48 -2.85
CA THR A 46 -10.81 1.21 -3.54
C THR A 46 -10.08 1.45 -4.85
N LEU A 47 -8.95 0.76 -5.06
CA LEU A 47 -8.17 0.83 -6.29
C LEU A 47 -8.16 -0.53 -7.01
N THR A 48 -8.16 -0.49 -8.34
CA THR A 48 -8.06 -1.67 -9.19
C THR A 48 -6.74 -1.68 -9.93
N PHE A 49 -6.00 -2.79 -9.80
CA PHE A 49 -4.71 -3.04 -10.43
C PHE A 49 -4.80 -4.19 -11.43
N ALA A 50 -3.80 -4.31 -12.30
CA ALA A 50 -3.61 -5.51 -13.10
C ALA A 50 -3.03 -6.62 -12.22
N ALA A 51 -3.60 -7.83 -12.28
CA ALA A 51 -3.19 -8.95 -11.42
C ALA A 51 -1.75 -9.41 -11.69
N GLU A 52 -1.27 -9.30 -12.93
CA GLU A 52 0.09 -9.72 -13.32
C GLU A 52 1.15 -8.63 -13.06
N THR A 53 0.73 -7.36 -13.08
CA THR A 53 1.60 -6.19 -12.99
C THR A 53 1.02 -5.19 -12.01
N HIS A 54 1.29 -5.42 -10.73
CA HIS A 54 0.93 -4.52 -9.65
C HIS A 54 2.18 -4.12 -8.84
N PRO A 55 2.24 -2.87 -8.33
CA PRO A 55 3.33 -2.42 -7.48
C PRO A 55 3.16 -2.83 -6.01
N LEU A 56 2.09 -3.56 -5.66
CA LEU A 56 1.73 -3.87 -4.27
C LEU A 56 2.75 -4.80 -3.60
N VAL A 57 3.05 -4.52 -2.34
CA VAL A 57 3.93 -5.32 -1.49
C VAL A 57 3.11 -5.98 -0.38
N PRO A 58 3.24 -7.29 -0.13
CA PRO A 58 2.56 -7.95 0.98
C PRO A 58 2.93 -7.33 2.33
N LEU A 59 1.94 -7.10 3.19
CA LEU A 59 2.11 -6.63 4.55
C LEU A 59 1.84 -7.78 5.53
N THR A 60 2.89 -8.20 6.21
CA THR A 60 2.78 -9.14 7.34
C THR A 60 2.50 -8.35 8.61
N LEU A 61 1.34 -8.57 9.21
CA LEU A 61 1.03 -7.99 10.52
C LEU A 61 1.82 -8.65 11.63
N GLN A 62 2.13 -7.86 12.67
CA GLN A 62 2.74 -8.39 13.86
C GLN A 62 1.74 -9.32 14.60
N PRO A 63 2.22 -10.40 15.23
CA PRO A 63 1.38 -11.24 16.08
C PRO A 63 0.71 -10.40 17.17
N GLY A 64 -0.62 -10.49 17.29
CA GLY A 64 -1.41 -9.74 18.27
C GLY A 64 -2.05 -8.45 17.77
N ALA A 65 -1.87 -8.10 16.48
CA ALA A 65 -2.62 -7.01 15.87
C ALA A 65 -4.13 -7.27 15.88
N ASP A 66 -4.93 -6.25 16.16
CA ASP A 66 -6.39 -6.37 16.17
C ASP A 66 -6.92 -6.63 14.74
N PRO A 67 -7.64 -7.74 14.48
CA PRO A 67 -8.23 -8.00 13.16
C PRO A 67 -9.17 -6.90 12.65
N GLU A 68 -9.79 -6.11 13.52
CA GLU A 68 -10.69 -5.02 13.16
C GLU A 68 -9.94 -3.69 12.95
N HIS A 69 -8.92 -3.40 13.77
CA HIS A 69 -8.22 -2.11 13.78
C HIS A 69 -6.79 -2.15 13.24
N TRP A 70 -6.34 -3.27 12.66
CA TRP A 70 -4.98 -3.44 12.12
C TRP A 70 -4.51 -2.32 11.16
N ALA A 71 -5.44 -1.69 10.43
CA ALA A 71 -5.11 -0.63 9.50
C ALA A 71 -4.73 0.66 10.22
N ASP A 72 -5.40 0.95 11.35
CA ASP A 72 -5.14 2.10 12.20
C ASP A 72 -3.91 1.88 13.10
N GLU A 73 -3.68 0.64 13.51
CA GLU A 73 -2.49 0.23 14.27
C GLU A 73 -1.21 0.23 13.42
N PHE A 74 -1.34 0.24 12.09
CA PHE A 74 -0.19 0.28 11.20
C PHE A 74 0.54 1.62 11.34
N GLN A 75 1.71 1.57 11.97
CA GLN A 75 2.64 2.69 12.01
C GLN A 75 3.69 2.50 10.92
N ASP A 76 3.74 3.43 9.96
CA ASP A 76 4.87 3.53 9.05
C ASP A 76 6.08 4.05 9.83
N ASP A 77 6.94 3.15 10.29
CA ASP A 77 8.12 3.48 11.11
C ASP A 77 9.15 4.26 10.27
N VAL A 78 9.07 5.58 10.38
CA VAL A 78 9.95 6.54 9.70
C VAL A 78 11.42 6.32 10.06
N VAL A 79 11.72 5.91 11.29
CA VAL A 79 13.10 5.69 11.75
C VAL A 79 13.67 4.42 11.12
N ALA A 80 12.91 3.33 11.14
CA ALA A 80 13.32 2.08 10.47
C ALA A 80 13.52 2.28 8.96
N ARG A 81 12.68 3.10 8.33
CA ARG A 81 12.83 3.47 6.92
C ARG A 81 14.08 4.30 6.65
N LEU A 82 14.33 5.33 7.46
CA LEU A 82 15.52 6.17 7.33
C LEU A 82 16.79 5.34 7.48
N ALA A 83 16.80 4.40 8.44
CA ALA A 83 17.91 3.45 8.62
C ALA A 83 18.17 2.59 7.38
N ARG A 84 17.12 2.19 6.65
CA ARG A 84 17.20 1.45 5.38
C ARG A 84 17.42 2.34 4.15
N ARG A 85 17.46 3.66 4.31
CA ARG A 85 17.46 4.66 3.22
C ARG A 85 16.27 4.51 2.26
N ASP A 86 15.12 4.08 2.78
CA ASP A 86 13.87 3.99 2.02
C ASP A 86 13.21 5.38 1.91
N ALA A 87 13.83 6.21 1.07
CA ALA A 87 13.35 7.54 0.70
C ALA A 87 12.53 7.47 -0.60
N ASP A 88 11.51 8.32 -0.72
CA ASP A 88 10.76 8.44 -1.96
C ASP A 88 11.66 8.90 -3.12
N GLU A 89 11.40 8.39 -4.33
CA GLU A 89 11.95 9.02 -5.53
C GLU A 89 11.40 10.45 -5.67
N LEU A 90 12.18 11.34 -6.27
CA LEU A 90 11.82 12.75 -6.43
C LEU A 90 10.47 12.95 -7.15
N ALA A 91 10.14 12.08 -8.11
CA ALA A 91 8.86 12.12 -8.81
C ALA A 91 7.69 11.77 -7.88
N ALA A 92 7.81 10.70 -7.08
CA ALA A 92 6.79 10.30 -6.11
C ALA A 92 6.59 11.38 -5.04
N PHE A 93 7.69 11.97 -4.55
CA PHE A 93 7.63 13.09 -3.60
C PHE A 93 6.86 14.29 -4.17
N ARG A 94 7.13 14.69 -5.43
CA ARG A 94 6.42 15.79 -6.10
C ARG A 94 4.92 15.49 -6.23
N ASN A 95 4.57 14.28 -6.68
CA ASN A 95 3.18 13.87 -6.82
C ASN A 95 2.44 13.97 -5.48
N ARG A 96 3.06 13.54 -4.37
CA ARG A 96 2.47 13.62 -3.03
C ARG A 96 2.30 15.07 -2.56
N LEU A 97 3.27 15.94 -2.83
CA LEU A 97 3.19 17.36 -2.51
C LEU A 97 2.06 18.05 -3.28
N ASP A 98 1.94 17.77 -4.58
CA ASP A 98 0.88 18.33 -5.42
C ASP A 98 -0.50 17.81 -5.01
N ALA A 99 -0.62 16.52 -4.69
CA ALA A 99 -1.86 15.95 -4.15
C ALA A 99 -2.28 16.61 -2.83
N THR A 100 -1.32 16.94 -1.96
CA THR A 100 -1.59 17.65 -0.69
C THR A 100 -2.13 19.05 -0.96
N ARG A 101 -1.47 19.81 -1.84
CA ARG A 101 -1.93 21.15 -2.24
C ARG A 101 -3.33 21.13 -2.87
N LEU A 102 -3.63 20.13 -3.69
CA LEU A 102 -4.95 19.97 -4.29
C LEU A 102 -6.05 19.68 -3.26
N ARG A 103 -5.72 18.97 -2.16
CA ARG A 103 -6.65 18.72 -1.05
C ARG A 103 -6.97 20.00 -0.27
N GLU A 104 -6.01 20.90 -0.10
CA GLU A 104 -6.21 22.19 0.60
C GLU A 104 -7.09 23.18 -0.18
N LEU A 105 -7.30 22.94 -1.49
CA LEU A 105 -8.08 23.80 -2.37
C LEU A 105 -9.56 23.36 -2.53
N ARG A 106 -9.98 22.28 -1.87
CA ARG A 106 -11.37 21.80 -1.84
C ARG A 106 -12.01 22.08 -0.48
#